data_AF-A0A6P9BIP0-F1
#
_entry.id   AF-A0A6P9BIP0-F1
#
_cell.length_a   1.000
_cell.length_b   1.000
_cell.length_c   1.000
_cell.angle_alpha   90.00
_cell.angle_beta   90.00
_cell.angle_gamma   90.00
#
_symmetry.space_group_name_H-M   'P 1'
#
loop_
_entity.id
_entity.type
_entity.pdbx_description
1 polymer ?
#
loop_
_entity_poly.entity_id
_entity_poly.type
_entity_poly.pdbx_seq_one_letter_code
_entity_poly.pdbx_strand_id
1 'polypeptide(L)'
;MDSKRCSQSARWSKSAIYTLLLGGTFVALGSSRILLMKYSVNEDNKYDYLPATVNVCSELVKLVLCLIMALWVIRKGGYSHSGFGCSSWRQLYSYIKWSIPAFLYFLDNLIVFYVLSYLEPAMAVLFSNFVIITTALLFRIVLKRQVSWVQWASLLILFLSIVALTAGTGSNKHSLAVHGFHHDIFLSHSNSCLQYTKSEEECWGKENCTLRWSFPGFSWNVTTTAGPMKTVRLGLGHLLILVQCFISALANIYNEKILKEGGQFSENIFVQNTKLYLFGAMFNALMLSLRPENRRRIEYCGFFYGHNIFSVALIFVTAFLGLSVAFILKFRDNMFHVLTAQVTTVIITTVSVFVFDFKPSMEFFLEAPVVLLSIFIYHSSGPHCTEHTIQWERGKHNGGAWERSSGDGEELERLTKPGSDHDSDEEAL
;
A
#
# COMPACT_ATOMS: atom_id res chain seq x y z
N MET A 1 41.76 37.05 17.89
CA MET A 1 41.98 36.82 16.45
C MET A 1 42.69 35.48 16.40
N ASP A 2 42.02 34.35 16.12
CA ASP A 2 41.35 34.04 14.86
C ASP A 2 40.06 33.22 15.04
N SER A 3 38.98 33.74 14.46
CA SER A 3 37.75 33.00 14.24
C SER A 3 37.92 32.20 12.94
N LYS A 4 38.18 30.89 13.06
CA LYS A 4 38.03 29.97 11.93
C LYS A 4 36.54 29.85 11.62
N ARG A 5 36.09 30.67 10.68
CA ARG A 5 34.78 30.60 10.02
C ARG A 5 34.67 29.22 9.36
N CYS A 6 33.98 28.30 10.02
CA CYS A 6 33.66 26.99 9.49
C CYS A 6 32.64 27.17 8.36
N SER A 7 33.11 27.31 7.12
CA SER A 7 32.29 27.14 5.93
C SER A 7 31.97 25.65 5.79
N GLN A 8 30.98 25.18 6.55
CA GLN A 8 30.34 23.90 6.27
C GLN A 8 29.45 24.07 5.05
N SER A 9 30.05 23.93 3.87
CA SER A 9 29.32 23.45 2.70
C SER A 9 28.52 22.22 3.14
N ALA A 10 27.19 22.31 3.11
CA ALA A 10 26.26 21.24 3.44
C ALA A 10 26.48 20.03 2.52
N ARG A 11 27.47 19.20 2.85
CA ARG A 11 27.75 17.96 2.14
C ARG A 11 26.84 16.91 2.75
N TRP A 12 25.67 16.73 2.14
CA TRP A 12 24.70 15.72 2.53
C TRP A 12 25.40 14.35 2.59
N SER A 13 25.27 13.65 3.72
CA SER A 13 25.79 12.29 3.84
C SER A 13 25.13 11.39 2.80
N LYS A 14 25.88 10.46 2.18
CA LYS A 14 25.34 9.51 1.18
C LYS A 14 24.09 8.80 1.69
N SER A 15 24.03 8.47 2.99
CA SER A 15 22.86 7.86 3.64
C SER A 15 21.62 8.77 3.65
N ALA A 16 21.80 10.09 3.84
CA ALA A 16 20.71 11.05 3.79
C ALA A 16 20.12 11.15 2.37
N ILE A 17 20.99 11.14 1.35
CA ILE A 17 20.57 11.14 -0.06
C ILE A 17 19.75 9.89 -0.40
N TYR A 18 20.20 8.69 -0.01
CA TYR A 18 19.43 7.46 -0.23
C TYR A 18 18.07 7.48 0.48
N THR A 19 17.99 8.05 1.67
CA THR A 19 16.73 8.21 2.42
C THR A 19 15.77 9.12 1.68
N LEU A 20 16.26 10.27 1.21
CA LEU A 20 15.45 11.23 0.46
C LEU A 20 15.00 10.66 -0.88
N LEU A 21 15.86 9.94 -1.60
CA LEU A 21 15.49 9.28 -2.85
C LEU A 21 14.42 8.22 -2.64
N LEU A 22 14.57 7.37 -1.61
CA LEU A 22 13.60 6.33 -1.30
C LEU A 22 12.25 6.93 -0.90
N GLY A 23 12.24 7.92 0.00
CA GLY A 23 11.04 8.62 0.43
C GLY A 23 10.38 9.42 -0.71
N GLY A 24 11.16 10.15 -1.49
CA GLY A 24 10.67 10.92 -2.64
C GLY A 24 10.06 10.03 -3.71
N THR A 25 10.69 8.89 -4.01
CA THR A 25 10.16 7.90 -4.96
C THR A 25 8.83 7.33 -4.45
N PHE A 26 8.74 6.97 -3.17
CA PHE A 26 7.50 6.49 -2.58
C PHE A 26 6.38 7.54 -2.64
N VAL A 27 6.67 8.79 -2.29
CA VAL A 27 5.70 9.88 -2.32
C VAL A 27 5.22 10.15 -3.75
N ALA A 28 6.13 10.17 -4.73
CA ALA A 28 5.79 10.37 -6.14
C ALA A 28 4.92 9.23 -6.67
N LEU A 29 5.28 7.97 -6.38
CA LEU A 29 4.52 6.81 -6.82
C LEU A 29 3.16 6.69 -6.10
N GLY A 30 3.13 7.01 -4.80
CA GLY A 30 1.92 6.97 -3.98
C GLY A 30 0.90 8.02 -4.41
N SER A 31 1.35 9.26 -4.62
CA SER A 31 0.50 10.32 -5.16
C SER A 31 0.02 9.99 -6.58
N SER A 32 0.93 9.56 -7.45
CA SER A 32 0.58 9.15 -8.82
C SER A 32 -0.45 8.03 -8.85
N ARG A 33 -0.34 7.01 -7.98
CA ARG A 33 -1.30 5.89 -7.91
C ARG A 33 -2.72 6.39 -7.64
N ILE A 34 -2.89 7.26 -6.64
CA ILE A 34 -4.21 7.76 -6.23
C ILE A 34 -4.82 8.63 -7.34
N LEU A 35 -4.00 9.49 -7.95
CA LEU A 35 -4.45 10.34 -9.05
C LEU A 35 -4.82 9.50 -10.28
N LEU A 36 -3.97 8.55 -10.69
CA LEU A 36 -4.25 7.66 -11.80
C LEU A 36 -5.50 6.81 -11.57
N MET A 37 -5.72 6.32 -10.34
CA MET A 37 -6.98 5.66 -9.98
C MET A 37 -8.15 6.58 -10.24
N LYS A 38 -8.13 7.83 -9.76
CA LYS A 38 -9.25 8.77 -9.99
C LYS A 38 -9.43 9.16 -11.46
N TYR A 39 -8.35 9.39 -12.21
CA TYR A 39 -8.41 9.70 -13.65
C TYR A 39 -8.87 8.53 -14.51
N SER A 40 -8.67 7.30 -14.04
CA SER A 40 -9.09 6.11 -14.78
C SER A 40 -10.60 5.82 -14.68
N VAL A 41 -11.33 6.59 -13.88
CA VAL A 41 -12.77 6.46 -13.63
C VAL A 41 -13.59 7.18 -14.70
N ASN A 42 -14.72 6.59 -15.08
CA ASN A 42 -15.66 7.14 -16.07
C ASN A 42 -16.65 8.14 -15.44
N GLU A 43 -17.50 8.79 -16.25
CA GLU A 43 -18.45 9.84 -15.81
C GLU A 43 -19.37 9.41 -14.65
N ASP A 44 -19.74 8.12 -14.60
CA ASP A 44 -20.57 7.52 -13.55
C ASP A 44 -19.83 7.24 -12.22
N ASN A 45 -18.59 7.69 -12.06
CA ASN A 45 -17.69 7.33 -10.95
C ASN A 45 -17.41 5.82 -10.83
N LYS A 46 -17.50 5.08 -11.95
CA LYS A 46 -17.20 3.64 -12.04
C LYS A 46 -16.01 3.37 -12.97
N TYR A 47 -15.36 2.22 -12.79
CA TYR A 47 -14.28 1.76 -13.66
C TYR A 47 -14.86 0.94 -14.81
N ASP A 48 -14.52 1.32 -16.05
CA ASP A 48 -14.93 0.57 -17.25
C ASP A 48 -14.19 -0.77 -17.36
N TYR A 49 -12.96 -0.82 -16.85
CA TYR A 49 -12.17 -2.03 -16.70
C TYR A 49 -12.44 -2.73 -15.36
N LEU A 50 -12.01 -3.98 -15.25
CA LEU A 50 -12.13 -4.74 -14.01
C LEU A 50 -10.91 -4.46 -13.10
N PRO A 51 -11.05 -3.89 -11.89
CA PRO A 51 -9.90 -3.54 -11.05
C PRO A 51 -8.95 -4.71 -10.73
N ALA A 52 -9.49 -5.93 -10.71
CA ALA A 52 -8.70 -7.14 -10.49
C ALA A 52 -7.69 -7.42 -11.62
N THR A 53 -7.92 -6.99 -12.88
CA THR A 53 -6.94 -7.16 -13.97
C THR A 53 -5.72 -6.28 -13.75
N VAL A 54 -5.90 -5.02 -13.34
CA VAL A 54 -4.80 -4.12 -12.95
C VAL A 54 -3.98 -4.73 -11.81
N ASN A 55 -4.65 -5.27 -10.79
CA ASN A 55 -3.96 -5.89 -9.66
C ASN A 55 -3.19 -7.15 -10.08
N VAL A 56 -3.78 -8.05 -10.88
CA VAL A 56 -3.06 -9.21 -11.44
C VAL A 56 -1.81 -8.75 -12.19
N CYS A 57 -1.94 -7.81 -13.13
CA CYS A 57 -0.81 -7.33 -13.91
C CYS A 57 0.28 -6.68 -13.04
N SER A 58 -0.09 -5.87 -12.04
CA SER A 58 0.88 -5.23 -11.15
C SER A 58 1.62 -6.25 -10.28
N GLU A 59 0.96 -7.30 -9.79
CA GLU A 59 1.62 -8.41 -9.08
C GLU A 59 2.53 -9.21 -10.01
N LEU A 60 2.14 -9.44 -11.26
CA LEU A 60 2.99 -10.12 -12.25
C LEU A 60 4.25 -9.31 -12.58
N VAL A 61 4.12 -7.98 -12.77
CA VAL A 61 5.28 -7.10 -12.99
C VAL A 61 6.22 -7.15 -11.79
N LYS A 62 5.70 -7.06 -10.57
CA LYS A 62 6.50 -7.19 -9.34
C LYS A 62 7.21 -8.54 -9.26
N LEU A 63 6.49 -9.62 -9.53
CA LEU A 63 7.01 -10.99 -9.49
C LEU A 63 8.13 -11.18 -10.51
N VAL A 64 7.96 -10.72 -11.76
CA VAL A 64 8.97 -10.83 -12.81
C VAL A 64 10.21 -10.02 -12.45
N LEU A 65 10.05 -8.77 -12.00
CA LEU A 65 11.19 -7.93 -11.60
C LEU A 65 11.95 -8.54 -10.41
N CYS A 66 11.25 -9.02 -9.38
CA CYS A 66 11.89 -9.67 -8.24
C CYS A 66 12.55 -11.00 -8.62
N LEU A 67 11.95 -11.79 -9.50
CA LEU A 67 12.54 -13.05 -9.97
C LEU A 67 13.82 -12.78 -10.76
N ILE A 68 13.82 -11.81 -11.68
CA ILE A 68 15.01 -11.42 -12.45
C ILE A 68 16.14 -10.99 -11.51
N MET A 69 15.84 -10.11 -10.53
CA MET A 69 16.84 -9.65 -9.57
C MET A 69 17.33 -10.78 -8.65
N ALA A 70 16.43 -11.65 -8.18
CA ALA A 70 16.81 -12.81 -7.37
C ALA A 70 17.75 -13.74 -8.14
N LEU A 71 17.43 -14.06 -9.40
CA LEU A 71 18.28 -14.89 -10.26
C LEU A 71 19.62 -14.23 -10.56
N TRP A 72 19.64 -12.91 -10.78
CA TRP A 72 20.87 -12.16 -11.00
C TRP A 72 21.79 -12.20 -9.78
N VAL A 73 21.25 -11.97 -8.58
CA VAL A 73 22.02 -12.03 -7.33
C VAL A 73 22.54 -13.43 -7.07
N ILE A 74 21.73 -14.47 -7.31
CA ILE A 74 22.16 -15.88 -7.15
C ILE A 74 23.30 -16.21 -8.12
N ARG A 75 23.20 -15.79 -9.39
CA ARG A 75 24.24 -16.04 -10.40
C ARG A 75 25.56 -15.32 -10.08
N LYS A 76 25.49 -14.09 -9.58
CA LYS A 76 26.69 -13.29 -9.24
C LYS A 76 27.34 -13.76 -7.93
N GLY A 77 26.56 -14.29 -6.99
CA GLY A 77 27.04 -14.67 -5.65
C GLY A 77 27.70 -16.05 -5.55
N GLY A 78 27.81 -16.83 -6.64
CA GLY A 78 28.47 -18.14 -6.62
C GLY A 78 27.87 -19.17 -5.63
N TYR A 79 26.69 -18.91 -5.08
CA TYR A 79 26.06 -19.80 -4.12
C TYR A 79 25.65 -21.10 -4.83
N SER A 80 26.46 -22.14 -4.61
CA SER A 80 26.15 -23.50 -5.01
C SER A 80 24.83 -23.91 -4.36
N HIS A 81 23.93 -24.33 -5.21
CA HIS A 81 22.53 -24.57 -4.91
C HIS A 81 22.39 -25.78 -3.98
N SER A 82 22.15 -25.58 -2.68
CA SER A 82 21.53 -26.64 -1.88
C SER A 82 20.01 -26.59 -2.03
N GLY A 83 19.56 -27.02 -3.22
CA GLY A 83 18.23 -27.60 -3.42
C GLY A 83 17.05 -26.63 -3.60
N PHE A 84 16.69 -26.37 -4.87
CA PHE A 84 15.28 -26.19 -5.28
C PHE A 84 14.48 -27.52 -5.24
N GLY A 85 14.97 -28.52 -4.50
CA GLY A 85 14.24 -29.75 -4.24
C GLY A 85 13.26 -29.52 -3.10
N CYS A 86 11.97 -29.44 -3.42
CA CYS A 86 10.90 -29.45 -2.43
C CYS A 86 10.83 -30.85 -1.79
N SER A 87 11.60 -31.11 -0.73
CA SER A 87 11.60 -32.41 -0.05
C SER A 87 11.34 -32.34 1.46
N SER A 88 11.11 -31.16 2.02
CA SER A 88 10.78 -31.02 3.45
C SER A 88 9.49 -30.23 3.69
N TRP A 89 8.53 -30.85 4.38
CA TRP A 89 7.30 -30.23 4.88
C TRP A 89 7.55 -28.91 5.66
N ARG A 90 8.73 -28.78 6.27
CA ARG A 90 9.14 -27.57 7.00
C ARG A 90 9.39 -26.38 6.07
N GLN A 91 9.90 -26.62 4.86
CA GLN A 91 10.10 -25.59 3.85
C GLN A 91 8.75 -25.14 3.29
N LEU A 92 7.86 -26.09 2.93
CA LEU A 92 6.51 -25.76 2.47
C LEU A 92 5.74 -24.89 3.49
N TYR A 93 5.83 -25.24 4.78
CA TYR A 93 5.22 -24.45 5.84
C TYR A 93 5.80 -23.03 5.93
N SER A 94 7.11 -22.87 5.73
CA SER A 94 7.75 -21.54 5.67
C SER A 94 7.23 -20.71 4.48
N TYR A 95 7.02 -21.34 3.33
CA TYR A 95 6.44 -20.67 2.15
C TYR A 95 4.98 -20.25 2.40
N ILE A 96 4.14 -21.13 2.96
CA ILE A 96 2.72 -20.85 3.20
C ILE A 96 2.53 -19.64 4.14
N LYS A 97 3.47 -19.35 5.05
CA LYS A 97 3.39 -18.13 5.89
C LYS A 97 3.34 -16.83 5.07
N TRP A 98 3.97 -16.79 3.90
CA TRP A 98 3.91 -15.63 2.98
C TRP A 98 2.54 -15.44 2.35
N SER A 99 1.68 -16.46 2.38
CA SER A 99 0.32 -16.38 1.85
C SER A 99 -0.58 -15.45 2.66
N ILE A 100 -0.38 -15.33 3.97
CA ILE A 100 -1.20 -14.47 4.84
C ILE A 100 -1.05 -12.99 4.47
N PRO A 101 0.17 -12.39 4.47
CA PRO A 101 0.35 -10.99 4.10
C PRO A 101 -0.02 -10.76 2.64
N ALA A 102 0.26 -11.72 1.74
CA ALA A 102 -0.15 -11.63 0.33
C ALA A 102 -1.67 -11.51 0.18
N PHE A 103 -2.44 -12.30 0.92
CA PHE A 103 -3.91 -12.23 0.90
C PHE A 103 -4.43 -10.89 1.44
N LEU A 104 -3.83 -10.37 2.52
CA LEU A 104 -4.22 -9.07 3.09
C LEU A 104 -3.90 -7.93 2.12
N TYR A 105 -2.72 -7.93 1.48
CA TYR A 105 -2.39 -6.95 0.44
C TYR A 105 -3.28 -7.06 -0.79
N PHE A 106 -3.68 -8.28 -1.18
CA PHE A 106 -4.68 -8.49 -2.23
C PHE A 106 -6.00 -7.79 -1.88
N LEU A 107 -6.52 -8.00 -0.67
CA LEU A 107 -7.75 -7.35 -0.22
C LEU A 107 -7.61 -5.83 -0.13
N ASP A 108 -6.51 -5.33 0.44
CA ASP A 108 -6.23 -3.88 0.54
C ASP A 108 -6.19 -3.22 -0.84
N ASN A 109 -5.43 -3.81 -1.78
CA ASN A 109 -5.33 -3.33 -3.16
C ASN A 109 -6.65 -3.43 -3.93
N LEU A 110 -7.57 -4.30 -3.53
CA LEU A 110 -8.90 -4.39 -4.15
C LEU A 110 -9.87 -3.35 -3.55
N ILE A 111 -9.91 -3.23 -2.22
CA ILE A 111 -10.85 -2.36 -1.51
C ILE A 111 -10.59 -0.89 -1.85
N VAL A 112 -9.34 -0.48 -2.05
CA VAL A 112 -9.00 0.93 -2.38
C VAL A 112 -9.68 1.41 -3.68
N PHE A 113 -9.84 0.54 -4.69
CA PHE A 113 -10.58 0.90 -5.90
C PHE A 113 -12.05 1.24 -5.58
N TYR A 114 -12.70 0.39 -4.78
CA TYR A 114 -14.07 0.61 -4.35
C TYR A 114 -14.21 1.86 -3.48
N VAL A 115 -13.25 2.11 -2.57
CA VAL A 115 -13.24 3.33 -1.74
C VAL A 115 -13.20 4.58 -2.61
N LEU A 116 -12.34 4.62 -3.64
CA LEU A 116 -12.22 5.77 -4.55
C LEU A 116 -13.40 5.92 -5.54
N SER A 117 -14.24 4.91 -5.69
CA SER A 117 -15.54 5.04 -6.39
C SER A 117 -16.61 5.72 -5.52
N TYR A 118 -16.48 5.67 -4.19
CA TYR A 118 -17.46 6.26 -3.27
C TYR A 118 -17.02 7.56 -2.62
N LEU A 119 -15.71 7.77 -2.48
CA LEU A 119 -15.11 8.91 -1.80
C LEU A 119 -14.15 9.64 -2.75
N GLU A 120 -14.14 10.96 -2.66
CA GLU A 120 -13.15 11.78 -3.35
C GLU A 120 -11.74 11.52 -2.79
N PRO A 121 -10.68 11.68 -3.61
CA PRO A 121 -9.31 11.36 -3.20
C PRO A 121 -8.87 12.03 -1.89
N ALA A 122 -9.17 13.32 -1.70
CA ALA A 122 -8.84 14.07 -0.49
C ALA A 122 -9.49 13.46 0.78
N MET A 123 -10.77 13.11 0.70
CA MET A 123 -11.49 12.47 1.80
C MET A 123 -10.95 11.07 2.07
N ALA A 124 -10.69 10.30 1.02
CA ALA A 124 -10.14 8.95 1.14
C ALA A 124 -8.76 8.95 1.80
N VAL A 125 -7.83 9.82 1.41
CA VAL A 125 -6.49 9.86 2.05
C VAL A 125 -6.56 10.30 3.51
N LEU A 126 -7.42 11.27 3.85
CA LEU A 126 -7.55 11.72 5.24
C LEU A 126 -8.20 10.67 6.13
N PHE A 127 -9.25 10.00 5.66
CA PHE A 127 -9.85 8.89 6.41
C PHE A 127 -8.93 7.68 6.53
N SER A 128 -8.03 7.47 5.55
CA SER A 128 -7.08 6.35 5.58
C SER A 128 -6.09 6.45 6.75
N ASN A 129 -5.89 7.64 7.33
CA ASN A 129 -5.07 7.84 8.52
C ASN A 129 -5.60 7.10 9.76
N PHE A 130 -6.84 6.61 9.74
CA PHE A 130 -7.34 5.67 10.74
C PHE A 130 -6.47 4.41 10.86
N VAL A 131 -5.72 4.05 9.79
CA VAL A 131 -4.71 2.99 9.81
C VAL A 131 -3.72 3.15 10.97
N ILE A 132 -3.38 4.38 11.37
CA ILE A 132 -2.43 4.65 12.47
C ILE A 132 -3.00 4.20 13.81
N ILE A 133 -4.28 4.48 14.05
CA ILE A 133 -5.00 4.01 15.26
C ILE A 133 -5.02 2.49 15.27
N THR A 134 -5.43 1.85 14.17
CA THR A 134 -5.49 0.39 14.10
C THR A 134 -4.11 -0.26 14.26
N THR A 135 -3.07 0.33 13.67
CA THR A 135 -1.68 -0.14 13.79
C THR A 135 -1.19 -0.05 15.22
N ALA A 136 -1.44 1.08 15.91
CA ALA A 136 -1.05 1.26 17.30
C ALA A 136 -1.74 0.25 18.24
N LEU A 137 -3.03 -0.01 18.02
CA LEU A 137 -3.78 -1.02 18.76
C LEU A 137 -3.23 -2.44 18.51
N LEU A 138 -2.98 -2.78 17.25
CA LEU A 138 -2.40 -4.06 16.87
C LEU A 138 -0.97 -4.23 17.40
N PHE A 139 -0.14 -3.19 17.40
CA PHE A 139 1.18 -3.20 18.02
C PHE A 139 1.13 -3.44 19.53
N ARG A 140 0.14 -2.86 20.23
CA ARG A 140 -0.06 -3.15 21.66
C ARG A 140 -0.53 -4.57 21.91
N ILE A 141 -1.47 -5.09 21.09
CA ILE A 141 -2.07 -6.41 21.28
C ILE A 141 -1.11 -7.53 20.86
N VAL A 142 -0.55 -7.43 19.65
CA VAL A 142 0.23 -8.49 18.98
C VAL A 142 1.69 -8.44 19.40
N LEU A 143 2.30 -7.26 19.40
CA LEU A 143 3.73 -7.08 19.69
C LEU A 143 4.02 -6.67 21.14
N LYS A 144 2.98 -6.47 21.96
CA LYS A 144 3.09 -6.06 23.38
C LYS A 144 3.94 -4.81 23.61
N ARG A 145 4.04 -3.93 22.60
CA ARG A 145 4.81 -2.68 22.70
C ARG A 145 4.05 -1.68 23.56
N GLN A 146 4.78 -1.00 24.46
CA GLN A 146 4.21 0.06 25.28
C GLN A 146 4.07 1.34 24.45
N VAL A 147 2.90 1.96 24.52
CA VAL A 147 2.56 3.23 23.84
C VAL A 147 2.53 4.32 24.91
N SER A 148 3.21 5.44 24.66
CA SER A 148 3.32 6.53 25.64
C SER A 148 1.98 7.23 25.85
N TRP A 149 1.80 7.92 26.98
CA TRP A 149 0.58 8.70 27.24
C TRP A 149 0.37 9.82 26.21
N VAL A 150 1.45 10.41 25.70
CA VAL A 150 1.39 11.40 24.61
C VAL A 150 0.91 10.76 23.33
N GLN A 151 1.40 9.55 23.01
CA GLN A 151 0.91 8.79 21.87
C GLN A 151 -0.58 8.44 22.02
N TRP A 152 -1.04 8.01 23.20
CA TRP A 152 -2.47 7.78 23.45
C TRP A 152 -3.31 9.04 23.26
N ALA A 153 -2.86 10.19 23.77
CA ALA A 153 -3.54 11.46 23.58
C ALA A 153 -3.63 11.84 22.09
N SER A 154 -2.54 11.68 21.33
CA SER A 154 -2.56 11.93 19.88
C SER A 154 -3.51 10.99 19.14
N LEU A 155 -3.51 9.69 19.45
CA LEU A 155 -4.47 8.74 18.84
C LEU A 155 -5.92 9.10 19.13
N LEU A 156 -6.21 9.60 20.34
CA LEU A 156 -7.54 10.07 20.71
C LEU A 156 -7.93 11.33 19.91
N ILE A 157 -7.03 12.30 19.80
CA ILE A 157 -7.25 13.50 18.97
C ILE A 157 -7.50 13.11 17.51
N LEU A 158 -6.67 12.21 16.97
CA LEU A 158 -6.82 11.71 15.59
C LEU A 158 -8.18 11.04 15.38
N PHE A 159 -8.63 10.23 16.34
CA PHE A 159 -9.93 9.58 16.30
C PHE A 159 -11.07 10.61 16.29
N LEU A 160 -11.03 11.58 17.22
CA LEU A 160 -12.05 12.61 17.34
C LEU A 160 -12.13 13.48 16.07
N SER A 161 -10.99 13.84 15.48
CA SER A 161 -10.95 14.60 14.22
C SER A 161 -11.54 13.82 13.04
N ILE A 162 -11.25 12.52 12.93
CA ILE A 162 -11.85 11.67 11.89
C ILE A 162 -13.37 11.58 12.08
N VAL A 163 -13.85 11.43 13.32
CA VAL A 163 -15.29 11.41 13.61
C VAL A 163 -15.94 12.75 13.27
N ALA A 164 -15.30 13.88 13.62
CA ALA A 164 -15.77 15.21 13.26
C ALA A 164 -15.90 15.38 11.73
N LEU A 165 -14.88 14.97 10.97
CA LEU A 165 -14.90 14.96 9.50
C LEU A 165 -16.06 14.14 8.92
N THR A 166 -16.38 12.99 9.51
CA THR A 166 -17.54 12.18 9.07
C THR A 166 -18.88 12.85 9.38
N ALA A 167 -18.99 13.58 10.49
CA ALA A 167 -20.23 14.26 10.87
C ALA A 167 -20.55 15.45 9.95
N GLY A 168 -19.54 16.19 9.47
CA GLY A 168 -19.69 17.31 8.56
C GLY A 168 -20.13 16.97 7.14
N THR A 169 -19.88 15.72 6.74
CA THR A 169 -20.18 15.25 5.38
C THR A 169 -21.69 15.02 5.14
N GLY A 170 -22.51 15.08 6.20
CA GLY A 170 -23.95 14.82 6.16
C GLY A 170 -24.82 15.93 5.54
N SER A 171 -24.29 17.13 5.27
CA SER A 171 -25.12 18.29 4.92
C SER A 171 -25.19 18.65 3.43
N ASN A 172 -24.27 18.17 2.57
CA ASN A 172 -24.20 18.61 1.16
C ASN A 172 -23.93 17.43 0.20
N LYS A 173 -24.90 16.55 0.01
CA LYS A 173 -24.88 15.57 -1.10
C LYS A 173 -25.94 15.92 -2.14
N HIS A 174 -25.73 17.02 -2.84
CA HIS A 174 -26.30 17.22 -4.16
C HIS A 174 -25.29 17.98 -5.02
N SER A 175 -24.90 17.36 -6.13
CA SER A 175 -24.20 17.98 -7.26
C SER A 175 -22.75 18.40 -7.06
N LEU A 176 -21.83 17.44 -7.19
CA LEU A 176 -20.47 17.69 -7.69
C LEU A 176 -20.06 16.52 -8.62
N ALA A 177 -20.76 16.41 -9.75
CA ALA A 177 -20.21 15.76 -10.92
C ALA A 177 -19.18 16.74 -11.51
N VAL A 178 -17.90 16.51 -11.24
CA VAL A 178 -16.80 17.23 -11.89
C VAL A 178 -16.37 16.41 -13.11
N HIS A 179 -16.19 17.09 -14.22
CA HIS A 179 -15.91 16.57 -15.55
C HIS A 179 -14.93 15.37 -15.55
N GLY A 180 -15.42 14.20 -15.97
CA GLY A 180 -14.56 13.19 -16.53
C GLY A 180 -13.93 13.76 -17.81
N PHE A 181 -12.60 13.71 -17.91
CA PHE A 181 -11.94 14.02 -19.17
C PHE A 181 -12.30 12.93 -20.19
N HIS A 182 -12.69 13.33 -21.40
CA HIS A 182 -12.84 12.40 -22.53
C HIS A 182 -11.53 11.64 -22.72
N HIS A 183 -11.55 10.34 -22.44
CA HIS A 183 -10.43 9.45 -22.70
C HIS A 183 -10.86 8.42 -23.74
N ASP A 184 -10.19 8.45 -24.90
CA ASP A 184 -10.40 7.47 -25.94
C ASP A 184 -10.06 6.07 -25.40
N ILE A 185 -11.00 5.14 -25.55
CA ILE A 185 -10.82 3.73 -25.19
C ILE A 185 -9.67 3.17 -26.06
N PHE A 186 -8.51 2.97 -25.45
CA PHE A 186 -7.27 2.64 -26.17
C PHE A 186 -7.26 1.23 -26.76
N LEU A 187 -8.04 0.30 -26.20
CA LEU A 187 -8.12 -1.08 -26.67
C LEU A 187 -9.52 -1.35 -27.26
N SER A 188 -9.57 -1.46 -28.59
CA SER A 188 -10.80 -1.58 -29.38
C SER A 188 -11.68 -2.76 -28.98
N HIS A 189 -12.99 -2.57 -29.13
CA HIS A 189 -14.04 -3.56 -28.93
C HIS A 189 -13.85 -4.78 -29.84
N SER A 190 -13.98 -5.98 -29.29
CA SER A 190 -14.25 -7.19 -30.07
C SER A 190 -15.74 -7.24 -30.44
N ASN A 191 -16.07 -7.73 -31.64
CA ASN A 191 -17.47 -7.90 -32.09
C ASN A 191 -18.30 -8.78 -31.12
N SER A 192 -17.66 -9.71 -30.41
CA SER A 192 -18.28 -10.55 -29.37
C SER A 192 -18.67 -9.79 -28.11
N CYS A 193 -17.97 -8.71 -27.77
CA CYS A 193 -18.28 -7.91 -26.59
C CYS A 193 -19.55 -7.08 -26.76
N LEU A 194 -19.76 -6.55 -27.97
CA LEU A 194 -20.91 -5.72 -28.33
C LEU A 194 -22.24 -6.49 -28.19
N GLN A 195 -22.20 -7.80 -28.42
CA GLN A 195 -23.34 -8.70 -28.25
C GLN A 195 -23.60 -9.03 -26.77
N TYR A 196 -22.54 -9.14 -25.96
CA TYR A 196 -22.64 -9.32 -24.51
C TYR A 196 -23.20 -8.06 -23.82
N THR A 197 -22.69 -6.86 -24.14
CA THR A 197 -23.19 -5.60 -23.56
C THR A 197 -24.65 -5.34 -23.91
N LYS A 198 -25.05 -5.62 -25.16
CA LYS A 198 -26.44 -5.51 -25.61
C LYS A 198 -27.38 -6.50 -24.88
N SER A 199 -26.91 -7.73 -24.65
CA SER A 199 -27.65 -8.73 -23.87
C SER A 199 -27.75 -8.36 -22.38
N GLU A 200 -26.78 -7.62 -21.84
CA GLU A 200 -26.79 -7.14 -20.45
C GLU A 200 -27.75 -5.95 -20.30
N GLU A 201 -27.74 -4.99 -21.23
CA GLU A 201 -28.69 -3.87 -21.30
C GLU A 201 -30.15 -4.35 -21.49
N GLU A 202 -30.38 -5.37 -22.30
CA GLU A 202 -31.71 -6.01 -22.43
C GLU A 202 -32.14 -6.75 -21.14
N CYS A 203 -31.20 -7.22 -20.31
CA CYS A 203 -31.49 -7.77 -18.98
C CYS A 203 -31.84 -6.68 -17.96
N TRP A 204 -31.19 -5.51 -18.02
CA TRP A 204 -31.48 -4.36 -17.15
C TRP A 204 -32.92 -3.83 -17.33
N GLY A 205 -33.52 -4.03 -18.50
CA GLY A 205 -34.92 -3.65 -18.78
C GLY A 205 -35.98 -4.66 -18.30
N LYS A 206 -35.60 -5.84 -17.78
CA LYS A 206 -36.54 -6.88 -17.33
C LYS A 206 -36.23 -7.27 -15.89
N GLU A 207 -37.18 -7.01 -14.98
CA GLU A 207 -37.06 -7.18 -13.52
C GLU A 207 -36.73 -8.61 -13.02
N ASN A 208 -36.56 -9.60 -13.90
CA ASN A 208 -36.39 -11.02 -13.56
C ASN A 208 -35.10 -11.67 -14.09
N CYS A 209 -33.96 -10.96 -14.11
CA CYS A 209 -32.66 -11.61 -14.34
C CYS A 209 -32.07 -12.15 -13.02
N THR A 210 -31.87 -13.47 -12.94
CA THR A 210 -31.24 -14.20 -11.80
C THR A 210 -29.72 -13.99 -11.71
N LEU A 211 -29.16 -13.11 -12.53
CA LEU A 211 -27.76 -12.63 -12.51
C LEU A 211 -27.63 -11.31 -11.74
N ARG A 212 -28.43 -11.13 -10.69
CA ARG A 212 -28.26 -10.03 -9.76
C ARG A 212 -27.06 -10.34 -8.88
N TRP A 213 -25.93 -9.64 -9.05
CA TRP A 213 -25.06 -9.36 -7.92
C TRP A 213 -25.80 -8.46 -6.96
N SER A 214 -26.66 -9.08 -6.15
CA SER A 214 -26.81 -8.60 -4.81
C SER A 214 -25.54 -9.02 -4.06
N PHE A 215 -24.55 -8.13 -3.98
CA PHE A 215 -24.29 -7.71 -2.60
C PHE A 215 -25.68 -7.36 -2.09
N PRO A 216 -26.26 -8.05 -1.08
CA PRO A 216 -27.51 -7.56 -0.52
C PRO A 216 -27.31 -6.06 -0.39
N GLY A 217 -28.24 -5.26 -0.92
CA GLY A 217 -28.18 -3.82 -0.78
C GLY A 217 -28.18 -3.57 0.72
N PHE A 218 -27.01 -3.65 1.31
CA PHE A 218 -26.82 -3.73 2.73
C PHE A 218 -26.72 -2.28 3.09
N SER A 219 -27.90 -1.66 3.20
CA SER A 219 -28.02 -0.29 3.67
C SER A 219 -27.67 -0.27 5.15
N TRP A 220 -26.37 -0.32 5.45
CA TRP A 220 -25.85 0.09 6.75
C TRP A 220 -25.99 1.61 6.85
N ASN A 221 -27.21 2.13 7.04
CA ASN A 221 -27.35 3.44 7.65
C ASN A 221 -27.25 3.25 9.16
N VAL A 222 -26.03 2.99 9.65
CA VAL A 222 -25.79 2.97 11.09
C VAL A 222 -25.99 4.38 11.59
N THR A 223 -27.14 4.59 12.23
CA THR A 223 -27.44 5.83 12.93
C THR A 223 -27.05 5.61 14.38
N THR A 224 -25.79 5.83 14.73
CA THR A 224 -25.37 5.71 16.13
C THR A 224 -25.88 6.93 16.89
N THR A 225 -26.94 6.73 17.68
CA THR A 225 -27.48 7.75 18.59
C THR A 225 -26.57 7.85 19.82
N ALA A 226 -25.56 8.71 19.76
CA ALA A 226 -24.72 9.04 20.91
C ALA A 226 -25.07 10.45 21.43
N GLY A 227 -26.12 10.55 22.25
CA GLY A 227 -26.43 11.77 23.02
C GLY A 227 -26.60 13.05 22.18
N PRO A 228 -26.47 14.26 22.75
CA PRO A 228 -26.84 15.54 22.13
C PRO A 228 -25.90 15.98 20.99
N MET A 229 -25.12 15.07 20.39
CA MET A 229 -24.25 15.34 19.25
C MET A 229 -24.90 14.91 17.92
N LYS A 230 -24.58 15.64 16.84
CA LYS A 230 -25.08 15.48 15.47
C LYS A 230 -25.13 13.99 15.03
N THR A 231 -26.17 13.62 14.27
CA THR A 231 -26.33 12.27 13.72
C THR A 231 -25.22 11.93 12.72
N VAL A 232 -24.39 10.93 13.02
CA VAL A 232 -23.36 10.43 12.09
C VAL A 232 -24.01 9.44 11.13
N ARG A 233 -24.02 9.74 9.83
CA ARG A 233 -24.47 8.81 8.77
C ARG A 233 -23.26 8.23 8.04
N LEU A 234 -22.85 7.02 8.40
CA LEU A 234 -21.76 6.31 7.74
C LEU A 234 -22.25 5.67 6.43
N GLY A 235 -21.82 6.21 5.29
CA GLY A 235 -22.04 5.58 3.99
C GLY A 235 -21.12 4.38 3.74
N LEU A 236 -21.44 3.54 2.74
CA LEU A 236 -20.67 2.34 2.39
C LEU A 236 -19.17 2.61 2.18
N GLY A 237 -18.79 3.73 1.54
CA GLY A 237 -17.40 4.12 1.36
C GLY A 237 -16.64 4.34 2.67
N HIS A 238 -17.31 4.89 3.71
CA HIS A 238 -16.72 5.08 5.04
C HIS A 238 -16.53 3.74 5.77
N LEU A 239 -17.43 2.78 5.57
CA LEU A 239 -17.26 1.44 6.12
C LEU A 239 -16.10 0.70 5.44
N LEU A 240 -16.03 0.78 4.10
CA LEU A 240 -14.98 0.14 3.30
C LEU A 240 -13.60 0.67 3.68
N ILE A 241 -13.43 1.97 3.88
CA ILE A 241 -12.13 2.53 4.26
C ILE A 241 -11.71 2.13 5.68
N LEU A 242 -12.64 2.00 6.62
CA LEU A 242 -12.32 1.50 7.98
C LEU A 242 -11.86 0.04 7.94
N VAL A 243 -12.55 -0.80 7.15
CA VAL A 243 -12.16 -2.20 6.93
C VAL A 243 -10.80 -2.27 6.23
N GLN A 244 -10.59 -1.44 5.20
CA GLN A 244 -9.32 -1.33 4.50
C GLN A 244 -8.19 -0.97 5.46
N CYS A 245 -8.36 0.03 6.33
CA CYS A 245 -7.35 0.45 7.30
C CYS A 245 -6.94 -0.71 8.21
N PHE A 246 -7.90 -1.49 8.71
CA PHE A 246 -7.60 -2.65 9.54
C PHE A 246 -6.81 -3.74 8.78
N ILE A 247 -7.21 -4.04 7.54
CA ILE A 247 -6.52 -5.01 6.67
C ILE A 247 -5.10 -4.53 6.35
N SER A 248 -4.94 -3.26 5.99
CA SER A 248 -3.63 -2.65 5.66
C SER A 248 -2.69 -2.66 6.87
N ALA A 249 -3.19 -2.33 8.07
CA ALA A 249 -2.41 -2.41 9.30
C ALA A 249 -1.95 -3.85 9.59
N LEU A 250 -2.86 -4.84 9.52
CA LEU A 250 -2.49 -6.24 9.69
C LEU A 250 -1.46 -6.71 8.66
N ALA A 251 -1.62 -6.32 7.39
CA ALA A 251 -0.72 -6.67 6.30
C ALA A 251 0.70 -6.16 6.58
N ASN A 252 0.83 -4.86 6.90
CA ASN A 252 2.12 -4.22 7.14
C ASN A 252 2.82 -4.78 8.37
N ILE A 253 2.10 -5.00 9.48
CA ILE A 253 2.67 -5.58 10.71
C ILE A 253 3.16 -7.00 10.45
N TYR A 254 2.37 -7.83 9.77
CA TYR A 254 2.75 -9.20 9.47
C TYR A 254 3.92 -9.24 8.48
N ASN A 255 3.90 -8.39 7.45
CA ASN A 255 4.96 -8.32 6.44
C ASN A 255 6.29 -7.85 7.06
N GLU A 256 6.26 -6.80 7.89
CA GLU A 256 7.45 -6.36 8.63
C GLU A 256 7.98 -7.48 9.52
N LYS A 257 7.09 -8.18 10.24
CA LYS A 257 7.47 -9.30 11.10
C LYS A 257 8.11 -10.44 10.32
N ILE A 258 7.59 -10.84 9.16
CA ILE A 258 8.17 -11.96 8.39
C ILE A 258 9.46 -11.58 7.64
N LEU A 259 9.58 -10.32 7.22
CA LEU A 259 10.81 -9.77 6.62
C LEU A 259 11.94 -9.63 7.65
N LYS A 260 11.57 -9.30 8.91
CA LYS A 260 12.46 -9.00 10.03
C LYS A 260 12.38 -9.99 11.20
N GLU A 261 11.86 -11.21 11.05
CA GLU A 261 11.95 -12.22 12.11
C GLU A 261 12.12 -13.62 11.50
N GLY A 262 13.06 -14.40 12.05
CA GLY A 262 13.34 -15.79 11.66
C GLY A 262 14.66 -15.95 10.91
N GLY A 263 15.11 -17.19 10.66
CA GLY A 263 16.33 -17.50 9.88
C GLY A 263 16.30 -17.03 8.41
N GLN A 264 15.28 -16.27 8.04
CA GLN A 264 15.07 -15.65 6.75
C GLN A 264 15.79 -14.30 6.62
N PHE A 265 16.27 -13.67 7.71
CA PHE A 265 16.97 -12.37 7.65
C PHE A 265 18.15 -12.33 6.67
N SER A 266 18.85 -13.46 6.53
CA SER A 266 19.99 -13.64 5.63
C SER A 266 19.61 -13.93 4.18
N GLU A 267 18.32 -14.17 3.89
CA GLU A 267 17.85 -14.29 2.52
C GLU A 267 17.71 -12.90 1.88
N ASN A 268 18.16 -12.79 0.63
CA ASN A 268 18.01 -11.58 -0.17
C ASN A 268 16.55 -11.13 -0.23
N ILE A 269 16.32 -9.82 -0.12
CA ILE A 269 14.98 -9.20 -0.19
C ILE A 269 14.19 -9.65 -1.42
N PHE A 270 14.84 -9.80 -2.58
CA PHE A 270 14.18 -10.20 -3.82
C PHE A 270 13.64 -11.63 -3.78
N VAL A 271 14.30 -12.54 -3.05
CA VAL A 271 13.82 -13.93 -2.86
C VAL A 271 12.61 -13.94 -1.94
N GLN A 272 12.66 -13.18 -0.84
CA GLN A 272 11.54 -13.01 0.08
C GLN A 272 10.30 -12.43 -0.64
N ASN A 273 10.50 -11.34 -1.39
CA ASN A 273 9.45 -10.69 -2.17
C ASN A 273 8.90 -11.58 -3.29
N THR A 274 9.72 -12.43 -3.91
CA THR A 274 9.25 -13.42 -4.89
C THR A 274 8.23 -14.36 -4.26
N LYS A 275 8.46 -14.83 -3.03
CA LYS A 275 7.50 -15.68 -2.28
C LYS A 275 6.18 -14.93 -2.05
N LEU A 276 6.26 -13.67 -1.61
CA LEU A 276 5.10 -12.82 -1.36
C LEU A 276 4.27 -12.56 -2.63
N TYR A 277 4.91 -12.10 -3.70
CA TYR A 277 4.25 -11.73 -4.96
C TYR A 277 3.72 -12.94 -5.73
N LEU A 278 4.32 -14.13 -5.55
CA LEU A 278 3.76 -15.36 -6.10
C LEU A 278 2.36 -15.66 -5.54
N PHE A 279 2.20 -15.62 -4.21
CA PHE A 279 0.88 -15.77 -3.58
C PHE A 279 -0.04 -14.60 -3.94
N GLY A 280 0.48 -13.37 -4.04
CA GLY A 280 -0.29 -12.20 -4.45
C GLY A 280 -0.89 -12.34 -5.86
N ALA A 281 -0.08 -12.76 -6.83
CA ALA A 281 -0.53 -13.05 -8.19
C ALA A 281 -1.56 -14.19 -8.21
N MET A 282 -1.34 -15.24 -7.42
CA MET A 282 -2.27 -16.37 -7.29
C MET A 282 -3.64 -15.93 -6.77
N PHE A 283 -3.72 -15.14 -5.70
CA PHE A 283 -5.00 -14.67 -5.15
C PHE A 283 -5.75 -13.75 -6.12
N ASN A 284 -5.03 -12.83 -6.79
CA ASN A 284 -5.64 -11.96 -7.79
C ASN A 284 -6.17 -12.75 -9.00
N ALA A 285 -5.41 -13.74 -9.49
CA ALA A 285 -5.85 -14.61 -10.58
C ALA A 285 -7.03 -15.51 -10.18
N LEU A 286 -7.03 -16.01 -8.94
CA LEU A 286 -8.11 -16.79 -8.37
C LEU A 286 -9.40 -15.97 -8.29
N MET A 287 -9.33 -14.70 -7.87
CA MET A 287 -10.47 -13.79 -7.85
C MET A 287 -11.09 -13.56 -9.24
N LEU A 288 -10.26 -13.45 -10.29
CA LEU A 288 -10.74 -13.37 -11.67
C LEU A 288 -11.43 -14.66 -12.13
N SER A 289 -10.89 -15.80 -11.71
CA SER A 289 -11.32 -17.12 -12.18
C SER A 289 -12.57 -17.65 -11.46
N LEU A 290 -12.70 -17.38 -10.15
CA LEU A 290 -13.81 -17.87 -9.33
C LEU A 290 -15.12 -17.14 -9.58
N ARG A 291 -15.07 -15.87 -10.03
CA ARG A 291 -16.30 -15.10 -10.30
C ARG A 291 -16.78 -15.36 -11.73
N PRO A 292 -17.96 -15.99 -11.91
CA PRO A 292 -18.44 -16.35 -13.25
C PRO A 292 -18.72 -15.12 -14.12
N GLU A 293 -19.06 -13.98 -13.53
CA GLU A 293 -19.25 -12.71 -14.25
C GLU A 293 -17.93 -12.18 -14.81
N ASN A 294 -16.88 -12.12 -13.99
CA ASN A 294 -15.55 -11.71 -14.41
C ASN A 294 -15.02 -12.63 -15.51
N ARG A 295 -15.19 -13.95 -15.33
CA ARG A 295 -14.77 -14.94 -16.31
C ARG A 295 -15.49 -14.77 -17.65
N ARG A 296 -16.82 -14.64 -17.64
CA ARG A 296 -17.61 -14.40 -18.86
C ARG A 296 -17.23 -13.09 -19.54
N ARG A 297 -17.06 -12.02 -18.77
CA ARG A 297 -16.63 -10.72 -19.30
C ARG A 297 -15.26 -10.81 -19.98
N ILE A 298 -14.30 -11.51 -19.38
CA ILE A 298 -12.97 -11.73 -19.99
C ILE A 298 -13.07 -12.62 -21.24
N GLU A 299 -13.93 -13.64 -21.23
CA GLU A 299 -14.11 -14.55 -22.37
C GLU A 299 -14.72 -13.86 -23.59
N TYR A 300 -15.74 -13.02 -23.40
CA TYR A 300 -16.41 -12.32 -24.50
C TYR A 300 -15.75 -11.00 -24.91
N CYS A 301 -15.25 -10.22 -23.94
CA CYS A 301 -14.70 -8.88 -24.17
C CYS A 301 -13.17 -8.82 -24.15
N GLY A 302 -12.49 -9.85 -23.66
CA GLY A 302 -11.05 -9.89 -23.52
C GLY A 302 -10.55 -9.38 -22.15
N PHE A 303 -9.31 -9.74 -21.82
CA PHE A 303 -8.69 -9.43 -20.52
C PHE A 303 -8.47 -7.93 -20.28
N PHE A 304 -8.12 -7.18 -21.33
CA PHE A 304 -7.84 -5.75 -21.25
C PHE A 304 -9.01 -4.85 -21.70
N TYR A 305 -10.23 -5.38 -21.64
CA TYR A 305 -11.41 -4.60 -21.99
C TYR A 305 -11.61 -3.39 -21.06
N GLY A 306 -11.93 -2.23 -21.64
CA GLY A 306 -12.21 -0.99 -20.89
C GLY A 306 -10.97 -0.31 -20.30
N HIS A 307 -9.76 -0.80 -20.60
CA HIS A 307 -8.53 -0.17 -20.14
C HIS A 307 -8.23 1.11 -20.92
N ASN A 308 -8.13 2.23 -20.20
CA ASN A 308 -7.62 3.50 -20.70
C ASN A 308 -6.13 3.68 -20.40
N ILE A 309 -5.50 4.72 -20.95
CA ILE A 309 -4.06 5.00 -20.76
C ILE A 309 -3.67 5.12 -19.27
N PHE A 310 -4.54 5.68 -18.44
CA PHE A 310 -4.31 5.83 -17.00
C PHE A 310 -4.32 4.49 -16.28
N SER A 311 -5.21 3.58 -16.65
CA SER A 311 -5.27 2.23 -16.09
C SER A 311 -4.03 1.41 -16.45
N VAL A 312 -3.46 1.60 -17.64
CA VAL A 312 -2.21 0.94 -18.06
C VAL A 312 -1.02 1.52 -17.29
N ALA A 313 -0.92 2.85 -17.18
CA ALA A 313 0.09 3.50 -16.35
C ALA A 313 -0.02 3.06 -14.87
N LEU A 314 -1.25 2.88 -14.38
CA LEU A 314 -1.54 2.45 -13.02
C LEU A 314 -0.96 1.07 -12.70
N ILE A 315 -0.89 0.14 -13.68
CA ILE A 315 -0.25 -1.17 -13.52
C ILE A 315 1.21 -1.00 -13.08
N PHE A 316 1.96 -0.17 -13.80
CA PHE A 316 3.38 0.05 -13.52
C PHE A 316 3.59 0.85 -12.24
N VAL A 317 2.83 1.93 -12.03
CA VAL A 317 2.95 2.75 -10.80
C VAL A 317 2.62 1.92 -9.56
N THR A 318 1.58 1.08 -9.61
CA THR A 318 1.23 0.19 -8.49
C THR A 318 2.32 -0.86 -8.24
N ALA A 319 2.93 -1.39 -9.30
CA ALA A 319 4.04 -2.33 -9.18
C ALA A 319 5.27 -1.68 -8.50
N PHE A 320 5.72 -0.54 -9.01
CA PHE A 320 6.88 0.18 -8.45
C PHE A 320 6.62 0.69 -7.04
N LEU A 321 5.39 1.12 -6.72
CA LEU A 321 5.03 1.50 -5.36
C LEU A 321 5.16 0.31 -4.41
N GLY A 322 4.65 -0.86 -4.78
CA GLY A 322 4.77 -2.07 -3.97
C GLY A 322 6.21 -2.53 -3.74
N LEU A 323 7.08 -2.39 -4.76
CA LEU A 323 8.52 -2.61 -4.59
C LEU A 323 9.13 -1.58 -3.62
N SER A 324 8.80 -0.31 -3.79
CA SER A 324 9.29 0.78 -2.92
C SER A 324 8.90 0.56 -1.46
N VAL A 325 7.67 0.13 -1.19
CA VAL A 325 7.20 -0.27 0.16
C VAL A 325 8.07 -1.39 0.73
N ALA A 326 8.36 -2.43 -0.04
CA ALA A 326 9.17 -3.54 0.45
C ALA A 326 10.60 -3.09 0.80
N PHE A 327 11.21 -2.21 0.01
CA PHE A 327 12.49 -1.59 0.32
C PHE A 327 12.43 -0.75 1.59
N ILE A 328 11.39 0.07 1.77
CA ILE A 328 11.20 0.87 2.99
C ILE A 328 11.07 -0.04 4.21
N LEU A 329 10.22 -1.07 4.15
CA LEU A 329 10.02 -1.96 5.29
C LEU A 329 11.29 -2.77 5.63
N LYS A 330 12.13 -3.11 4.64
CA LYS A 330 13.38 -3.85 4.89
C LYS A 330 14.51 -2.95 5.41
N PHE A 331 14.77 -1.81 4.76
CA PHE A 331 15.95 -0.96 5.01
C PHE A 331 15.67 0.22 5.94
N ARG A 332 14.39 0.51 6.19
CA ARG A 332 13.93 1.49 7.17
C ARG A 332 12.94 0.81 8.11
N ASP A 333 12.12 1.61 8.76
CA ASP A 333 11.09 1.19 9.67
C ASP A 333 9.71 1.54 9.11
N ASN A 334 8.69 0.88 9.66
CA ASN A 334 7.30 1.21 9.38
C ASN A 334 6.97 2.68 9.75
N MET A 335 7.72 3.29 10.68
CA MET A 335 7.55 4.71 11.02
C MET A 335 7.91 5.63 9.83
N PHE A 336 9.02 5.40 9.13
CA PHE A 336 9.37 6.15 7.92
C PHE A 336 8.32 5.98 6.81
N HIS A 337 7.79 4.77 6.65
CA HIS A 337 6.68 4.52 5.71
C HIS A 337 5.45 5.38 6.04
N VAL A 338 5.03 5.43 7.31
CA VAL A 338 3.85 6.21 7.71
C VAL A 338 4.09 7.71 7.54
N LEU A 339 5.29 8.22 7.87
CA LEU A 339 5.63 9.64 7.69
C LEU A 339 5.61 10.05 6.21
N THR A 340 6.18 9.24 5.32
CA THR A 340 6.14 9.51 3.88
C THR A 340 4.71 9.41 3.30
N ALA A 341 3.86 8.56 3.87
CA ALA A 341 2.44 8.52 3.54
C ALA A 341 1.72 9.83 3.93
N GLN A 342 2.08 10.49 5.04
CA GLN A 342 1.49 11.79 5.40
C GLN A 342 1.84 12.90 4.41
N VAL A 343 3.06 12.91 3.88
CA VAL A 343 3.44 13.83 2.80
C VAL A 343 2.56 13.59 1.56
N THR A 344 2.28 12.32 1.25
CA THR A 344 1.35 11.96 0.16
C THR A 344 -0.07 12.47 0.43
N THR A 345 -0.57 12.35 1.65
CA THR A 345 -1.89 12.89 2.05
C THR A 345 -1.99 14.40 1.81
N VAL A 346 -0.95 15.16 2.19
CA VAL A 346 -0.90 16.61 1.94
C VAL A 346 -0.95 16.89 0.44
N ILE A 347 -0.10 16.23 -0.35
CA ILE A 347 -0.05 16.43 -1.81
C ILE A 347 -1.40 16.12 -2.46
N ILE A 348 -2.02 14.97 -2.13
CA ILE A 348 -3.31 14.59 -2.71
C ILE A 348 -4.41 15.56 -2.30
N THR A 349 -4.41 16.03 -1.05
CA THR A 349 -5.39 17.02 -0.59
C THR A 349 -5.24 18.32 -1.37
N THR A 350 -4.01 18.83 -1.50
CA THR A 350 -3.72 20.06 -2.27
C THR A 350 -4.10 19.90 -3.74
N VAL A 351 -3.67 18.80 -4.38
CA VAL A 351 -4.02 18.53 -5.79
C VAL A 351 -5.53 18.41 -5.96
N SER A 352 -6.25 17.79 -5.02
CA SER A 352 -7.70 17.67 -5.13
C SER A 352 -8.44 19.00 -5.10
N VAL A 353 -7.97 19.95 -4.28
CA VAL A 353 -8.53 21.31 -4.25
C VAL A 353 -8.33 22.04 -5.57
N PHE A 354 -7.15 21.91 -6.19
CA PHE A 354 -6.83 22.67 -7.40
C PHE A 354 -7.23 21.99 -8.71
N VAL A 355 -7.25 20.66 -8.75
CA VAL A 355 -7.41 19.88 -9.98
C VAL A 355 -8.76 19.19 -10.08
N PHE A 356 -9.33 18.77 -8.95
CA PHE A 356 -10.64 18.10 -8.91
C PHE A 356 -11.77 19.04 -8.46
N ASP A 357 -11.53 20.36 -8.41
CA ASP A 357 -12.46 21.38 -7.92
C ASP A 357 -13.11 21.01 -6.57
N PHE A 358 -12.37 20.27 -5.73
CA PHE A 358 -12.85 19.84 -4.44
C PHE A 358 -13.08 21.08 -3.56
N LYS A 359 -14.32 21.27 -3.11
CA LYS A 359 -14.71 22.39 -2.24
C LYS A 359 -14.65 21.93 -0.78
N PRO A 360 -13.53 22.13 -0.06
CA PRO A 360 -13.43 21.71 1.32
C PRO A 360 -14.49 22.41 2.16
N SER A 361 -15.21 21.64 2.99
CA SER A 361 -16.09 22.22 4.00
C SER A 361 -15.27 22.95 5.06
N MET A 362 -15.91 23.85 5.82
CA MET A 362 -15.23 24.50 6.96
C MET A 362 -14.76 23.47 7.99
N GLU A 363 -15.54 22.39 8.17
CA GLU A 363 -15.14 21.28 9.05
C GLU A 363 -13.89 20.55 8.50
N PHE A 364 -13.79 20.36 7.19
CA PHE A 364 -12.59 19.80 6.55
C PHE A 364 -11.35 20.68 6.76
N PHE A 365 -11.49 21.99 6.55
CA PHE A 365 -10.37 22.93 6.66
C PHE A 365 -9.83 23.03 8.09
N LEU A 366 -10.71 22.90 9.09
CA LEU A 366 -10.32 22.91 10.50
C LEU A 366 -9.71 21.59 10.95
N GLU A 367 -10.28 20.45 10.55
CA GLU A 367 -9.84 19.14 11.04
C GLU A 367 -8.62 18.58 10.30
N ALA A 368 -8.43 18.87 9.00
CA ALA A 368 -7.30 18.32 8.25
C ALA A 368 -5.92 18.69 8.84
N PRO A 369 -5.65 19.94 9.26
CA PRO A 369 -4.42 20.29 9.97
C PRO A 369 -4.29 19.58 11.32
N VAL A 370 -5.40 19.40 12.05
CA VAL A 370 -5.42 18.72 13.36
C VAL A 370 -5.07 17.23 13.20
N VAL A 371 -5.60 16.57 12.17
CA VAL A 371 -5.25 15.19 11.80
C VAL A 371 -3.75 15.09 11.53
N LEU A 372 -3.19 15.94 10.67
CA LEU A 372 -1.76 15.91 10.33
C LEU A 372 -0.86 16.21 11.53
N LEU A 373 -1.23 17.20 12.35
CA LEU A 373 -0.49 17.56 13.56
C LEU A 373 -0.51 16.42 14.58
N SER A 374 -1.67 15.79 14.78
CA SER A 374 -1.80 14.65 15.69
C SER A 374 -0.89 13.49 15.27
N ILE A 375 -0.86 13.18 13.98
CA ILE A 375 0.02 12.14 13.44
C ILE A 375 1.50 12.51 13.64
N PHE A 376 1.87 13.76 13.37
CA PHE A 376 3.22 14.24 13.62
C PHE A 376 3.64 14.10 15.08
N ILE A 377 2.75 14.45 16.02
CA ILE A 377 2.97 14.29 17.47
C ILE A 377 3.11 12.81 17.83
N TYR A 378 2.25 11.93 17.31
CA TYR A 378 2.30 10.49 17.56
C TYR A 378 3.67 9.89 17.20
N HIS A 379 4.20 10.26 16.03
CA HIS A 379 5.50 9.77 15.57
C HIS A 379 6.67 10.42 16.33
N SER A 380 6.61 11.73 16.58
CA SER A 380 7.67 12.44 17.31
C SER A 380 7.77 12.02 18.78
N SER A 381 6.67 11.52 19.36
CA SER A 381 6.61 11.03 20.74
C SER A 381 6.86 9.52 20.88
N GLY A 382 7.26 8.85 19.79
CA GLY A 382 7.70 7.47 19.82
C GLY A 382 8.94 7.29 20.69
N PRO A 383 9.05 6.22 21.49
CA PRO A 383 10.23 5.95 22.30
C PRO A 383 11.39 5.54 21.38
N HIS A 384 12.11 6.52 20.83
CA HIS A 384 13.36 6.33 20.10
C HIS A 384 14.48 5.69 20.96
N CYS A 385 14.29 5.61 22.29
CA CYS A 385 15.32 5.25 23.25
C CYS A 385 15.14 3.88 23.95
N THR A 386 14.06 3.13 23.68
CA THR A 386 13.81 1.84 24.38
C THR A 386 13.88 0.64 23.46
N GLU A 387 13.70 0.83 22.15
CA GLU A 387 13.74 -0.26 21.17
C GLU A 387 15.17 -0.79 20.98
N HIS A 388 16.16 0.12 20.98
CA HIS A 388 17.58 -0.26 21.02
C HIS A 388 17.94 -1.06 22.28
N THR A 389 17.37 -0.72 23.44
CA THR A 389 17.72 -1.33 24.73
C THR A 389 17.05 -2.70 24.92
N ILE A 390 15.80 -2.86 24.48
CA ILE A 390 15.09 -4.16 24.55
C ILE A 390 15.61 -5.14 23.48
N GLN A 391 15.98 -4.67 22.27
CA GLN A 391 16.68 -5.51 21.29
C GLN A 391 18.09 -5.88 21.75
N TRP A 392 18.82 -4.94 22.37
CA TRP A 392 20.14 -5.17 22.96
C TRP A 392 20.12 -6.25 24.05
N GLU A 393 19.15 -6.21 24.97
CA GLU A 393 19.03 -7.22 26.03
C GLU A 393 18.62 -8.60 25.51
N ARG A 394 17.76 -8.65 24.49
CA ARG A 394 17.34 -9.92 23.86
C ARG A 394 18.45 -10.56 23.03
N GLY A 395 19.35 -9.75 22.46
CA GLY A 395 20.56 -10.19 21.75
C GLY A 395 21.65 -10.73 22.69
N LYS A 396 21.73 -10.24 23.92
CA LYS A 396 22.72 -10.69 24.91
C LYS A 396 22.46 -12.12 25.42
N HIS A 397 21.23 -12.63 25.27
CA HIS A 397 20.86 -14.00 25.66
C HIS A 397 21.08 -15.06 24.57
N ASN A 398 21.21 -14.66 23.30
CA ASN A 398 21.62 -15.54 22.20
C ASN A 398 23.07 -15.23 21.84
N GLY A 399 24.00 -15.87 22.56
CA GLY A 399 25.43 -15.68 22.37
C GLY A 399 25.89 -15.90 20.93
N GLY A 400 26.71 -14.97 20.43
CA GLY A 400 27.68 -15.20 19.35
C GLY A 400 27.17 -15.06 17.92
N ALA A 401 26.71 -13.86 17.51
CA ALA A 401 26.71 -13.38 16.11
C ALA A 401 26.20 -11.93 16.04
N TRP A 402 26.86 -10.99 16.73
CA TRP A 402 26.36 -9.62 16.93
C TRP A 402 27.28 -8.55 16.36
N GLU A 403 27.69 -8.71 15.10
CA GLU A 403 28.20 -7.62 14.26
C GLU A 403 27.40 -7.60 12.95
N ARG A 404 26.23 -6.95 12.99
CA ARG A 404 25.44 -6.36 11.87
C ARG A 404 23.99 -6.11 12.30
N SER A 405 23.80 -5.41 13.42
CA SER A 405 22.46 -5.10 13.96
C SER A 405 21.90 -3.75 13.52
N SER A 406 22.49 -3.09 12.53
CA SER A 406 21.81 -2.01 11.82
C SER A 406 21.57 -2.47 10.40
N GLY A 407 20.53 -1.96 9.75
CA GLY A 407 20.46 -1.95 8.29
C GLY A 407 21.58 -1.08 7.74
N ASP A 408 22.84 -1.45 8.04
CA ASP A 408 24.01 -0.92 7.42
C ASP A 408 23.79 -1.19 5.95
N GLY A 409 23.84 -0.13 5.16
CA GLY A 409 23.60 -0.15 3.74
C GLY A 409 24.49 -1.13 2.98
N GLU A 410 25.25 -2.01 3.62
CA GLU A 410 26.09 -3.06 3.07
C GLU A 410 25.33 -4.03 2.15
N GLU A 411 24.08 -4.42 2.43
CA GLU A 411 23.28 -5.20 1.47
C GLU A 411 22.91 -4.35 0.23
N LEU A 412 22.48 -3.09 0.44
CA LEU A 412 22.18 -2.15 -0.64
C LEU A 412 23.45 -1.74 -1.43
N GLU A 413 24.61 -1.68 -0.77
CA GLU A 413 25.93 -1.31 -1.28
C GLU A 413 26.55 -2.50 -2.03
N ARG A 414 26.33 -3.74 -1.59
CA ARG A 414 26.60 -4.95 -2.37
C ARG A 414 25.75 -5.02 -3.64
N LEU A 415 24.50 -4.55 -3.59
CA LEU A 415 23.61 -4.48 -4.76
C LEU A 415 23.98 -3.34 -5.73
N THR A 416 24.55 -2.25 -5.24
CA THR A 416 24.87 -1.04 -6.04
C THR A 416 26.34 -0.91 -6.44
N LYS A 417 27.26 -1.68 -5.83
CA LYS A 417 28.67 -1.71 -6.28
C LYS A 417 28.76 -2.34 -7.68
N PRO A 418 29.32 -1.63 -8.68
CA PRO A 418 29.78 -2.29 -9.90
C PRO A 418 30.82 -3.34 -9.47
N GLY A 419 30.78 -4.53 -10.06
CA GLY A 419 31.70 -5.61 -9.68
C GLY A 419 33.12 -5.11 -9.84
N SER A 420 33.83 -4.92 -8.74
CA SER A 420 35.28 -4.86 -8.76
C SER A 420 35.76 -6.27 -9.07
N ASP A 421 36.59 -6.34 -10.10
CA ASP A 421 37.13 -7.56 -10.66
C ASP A 421 37.77 -8.46 -9.60
N HIS A 422 37.73 -9.75 -9.91
CA HIS A 422 38.44 -10.85 -9.28
C HIS A 422 39.77 -10.41 -8.62
N ASP A 423 39.87 -10.65 -7.31
CA ASP A 423 41.16 -10.79 -6.64
C ASP A 423 41.95 -11.88 -7.37
N SER A 424 43.07 -11.48 -7.97
CA SER A 424 44.15 -12.38 -8.36
C SER A 424 45.13 -12.48 -7.18
N ASP A 425 44.81 -13.36 -6.24
CA ASP A 425 45.80 -13.96 -5.35
C ASP A 425 46.56 -15.04 -6.15
N GLU A 426 47.70 -14.67 -6.74
CA GLU A 426 48.76 -15.63 -7.07
C GLU A 426 49.79 -15.60 -5.93
N GLU A 427 49.65 -16.54 -5.00
CA GLU A 427 50.80 -17.12 -4.30
C GLU A 427 51.45 -18.16 -5.22
N ALA A 428 52.68 -17.90 -5.66
CA ALA A 428 53.60 -18.94 -6.10
C ALA A 428 55.06 -18.51 -5.84
N LEU A 429 55.69 -19.24 -4.91
CA LEU A 429 57.10 -19.66 -4.84
C LEU A 429 58.21 -18.70 -5.28
#